data_AF-A0A6I3N1E0-F1
#
_entry.id   AF-A0A6I3N1E0-F1
#
_cell.length_a   1.000
_cell.length_b   1.000
_cell.length_c   1.000
_cell.angle_alpha   90.00
_cell.angle_beta   90.00
_cell.angle_gamma   90.00
#
_symmetry.space_group_name_H-M   'P 1'
#
loop_
_entity.id
_entity.type
_entity.pdbx_description
1 polymer ?
#
loop_
_entity_poly.entity_id
_entity_poly.type
_entity_poly.pdbx_seq_one_letter_code
_entity_poly.pdbx_strand_id
1 'polypeptide(L)'
;FGFIANDEGEDVYLAASSLPAGVTTVKPGTKLEFSVADSRKGPQAMSVHIVDAPPSLAENSRINPDDLAAMIEDTIKILDRVGNGLRHGRHPAGPEAERLGRVLRGIAAALEA
;
A
#
# COMPACT_ATOMS: atom_id res chain seq x y z
N PHE A 1 1.14 -1.41 -24.39
CA PHE A 1 0.44 -2.68 -24.67
C PHE A 1 0.82 -3.69 -23.60
N GLY A 2 0.03 -4.74 -23.42
CA GLY A 2 0.26 -5.81 -22.45
C GLY A 2 -0.59 -7.03 -22.76
N PHE A 3 -0.68 -7.96 -21.82
CA PHE A 3 -1.50 -9.15 -21.93
C PHE A 3 -2.33 -9.31 -20.66
N ILE A 4 -3.57 -9.78 -20.81
CA ILE A 4 -4.46 -10.12 -19.71
C ILE A 4 -4.47 -11.63 -19.61
N ALA A 5 -4.12 -12.16 -18.44
CA ALA A 5 -4.32 -13.56 -18.13
C ALA A 5 -5.83 -13.82 -18.06
N ASN A 6 -6.33 -14.69 -18.93
CA ASN A 6 -7.72 -15.10 -18.95
C ASN A 6 -7.85 -16.47 -18.29
N ASP A 7 -8.77 -16.60 -17.32
CA ASP A 7 -8.99 -17.86 -16.61
C ASP A 7 -9.55 -18.98 -17.52
N GLU A 8 -10.11 -18.60 -18.68
CA GLU A 8 -10.72 -19.51 -19.64
C GLU A 8 -9.74 -20.06 -20.70
N GLY A 9 -8.47 -19.64 -20.71
CA GLY A 9 -7.48 -20.21 -21.63
C GLY A 9 -6.33 -19.28 -21.99
N GLU A 10 -6.35 -18.77 -23.22
CA GLU A 10 -5.21 -18.03 -23.80
C GLU A 10 -5.14 -16.58 -23.32
N ASP A 11 -3.90 -16.08 -23.18
CA ASP A 11 -3.63 -14.69 -22.85
C ASP A 11 -4.20 -13.76 -23.92
N VAL A 12 -4.95 -12.75 -23.47
CA VAL A 12 -5.63 -11.79 -24.36
C VAL A 12 -4.78 -10.54 -24.53
N TYR A 13 -4.55 -10.12 -25.77
CA TYR A 13 -3.76 -8.93 -26.06
C TYR A 13 -4.47 -7.64 -25.62
N LEU A 14 -3.79 -6.81 -24.83
CA LEU A 14 -4.25 -5.52 -24.36
C LEU A 14 -3.51 -4.37 -25.06
N ALA A 15 -4.19 -3.71 -26.00
CA ALA A 15 -3.69 -2.48 -26.61
C ALA A 15 -3.84 -1.29 -25.64
N ALA A 16 -2.91 -0.33 -25.67
CA ALA A 16 -3.02 0.89 -24.86
C ALA A 16 -4.27 1.72 -25.23
N SER A 17 -4.69 1.65 -26.49
CA SER A 17 -5.91 2.29 -26.98
C SER A 17 -7.20 1.62 -26.49
N SER A 18 -7.12 0.41 -25.94
CA SER A 18 -8.29 -0.27 -25.36
C SER A 18 -8.57 0.19 -23.92
N LEU A 19 -7.67 0.96 -23.29
CA LEU A 19 -7.83 1.45 -21.93
C LEU A 19 -8.84 2.61 -21.86
N PRO A 20 -9.54 2.78 -20.72
CA PRO A 20 -10.40 3.92 -20.48
C PRO A 20 -9.72 5.27 -20.69
N ALA A 21 -10.49 6.29 -21.06
CA ALA A 21 -9.98 7.65 -21.21
C ALA A 21 -9.28 8.12 -19.93
N GLY A 22 -8.06 8.65 -20.08
CA GLY A 22 -7.23 9.11 -18.96
C GLY A 22 -6.34 8.03 -18.33
N VAL A 23 -6.49 6.75 -18.69
CA VAL A 23 -5.64 5.66 -18.21
C VAL A 23 -4.59 5.31 -19.26
N THR A 24 -3.32 5.57 -18.96
CA THR A 24 -2.21 5.28 -19.88
C THR A 24 -1.51 3.96 -19.59
N THR A 25 -1.65 3.44 -18.36
CA THR A 25 -0.98 2.22 -17.90
C THR A 25 -1.87 1.44 -16.94
N VAL A 26 -1.68 0.12 -16.90
CA VAL A 26 -2.33 -0.78 -15.95
C VAL A 26 -1.23 -1.55 -15.22
N LYS A 27 -1.32 -1.65 -13.89
CA LYS A 27 -0.34 -2.38 -13.09
C LYS A 27 -0.62 -3.89 -13.15
N PRO A 28 0.41 -4.76 -13.14
CA PRO A 28 0.19 -6.19 -12.95
C PRO A 28 -0.68 -6.47 -11.71
N GLY A 29 -1.61 -7.41 -11.81
CA GLY A 29 -2.56 -7.76 -10.75
C GLY A 29 -3.84 -6.89 -10.70
N THR A 30 -3.99 -5.90 -11.57
CA THR A 30 -5.26 -5.17 -11.73
C THR A 30 -6.32 -6.07 -12.31
N LYS A 31 -7.50 -6.13 -11.68
CA LYS A 31 -8.65 -6.86 -12.23
C LYS A 31 -9.36 -5.98 -13.25
N LEU A 32 -9.56 -6.55 -14.44
CA LEU A 32 -10.17 -5.90 -15.57
C LEU A 32 -11.41 -6.70 -16.01
N GLU A 33 -12.46 -5.99 -16.39
CA GLU A 33 -13.57 -6.52 -17.17
C GLU A 33 -13.34 -6.10 -18.62
N PHE A 34 -13.47 -7.03 -19.55
CA PHE A 34 -13.20 -6.78 -20.96
C PHE A 34 -14.01 -7.75 -21.81
N SER A 35 -14.27 -7.35 -23.06
CA SER A 35 -14.77 -8.27 -24.08
C SER A 35 -13.62 -8.74 -24.97
N VAL A 36 -13.70 -9.97 -25.46
CA VAL A 36 -12.70 -10.54 -26.37
C VAL A 36 -13.22 -10.47 -27.80
N ALA A 37 -12.36 -10.04 -28.72
CA ALA A 37 -12.62 -10.09 -30.16
C ALA A 37 -11.44 -10.76 -30.89
N ASP A 38 -11.75 -11.61 -31.87
CA ASP A 38 -10.75 -12.21 -32.74
C ASP A 38 -10.17 -11.18 -33.72
N SER A 39 -8.84 -11.08 -33.75
CA SER A 39 -8.12 -10.20 -34.66
C SER A 39 -7.13 -10.99 -35.52
N ARG A 40 -6.56 -10.34 -36.55
CA ARG A 40 -5.45 -10.92 -37.35
C ARG A 40 -4.24 -11.35 -36.50
N LYS A 41 -4.12 -10.87 -35.26
CA LYS A 41 -3.01 -11.15 -34.34
C LYS A 41 -3.44 -12.07 -33.18
N GLY A 42 -4.62 -12.69 -33.26
CA GLY A 42 -5.20 -13.50 -32.19
C GLY A 42 -6.20 -12.74 -31.32
N PRO A 43 -6.60 -13.31 -30.17
CA PRO A 43 -7.58 -12.73 -29.25
C PRO A 43 -7.14 -11.36 -28.71
N GLN A 44 -8.00 -10.36 -28.84
CA GLN A 44 -7.74 -8.99 -28.39
C GLN A 44 -8.83 -8.47 -27.45
N ALA A 45 -8.41 -7.77 -26.39
CA ALA A 45 -9.30 -7.13 -25.42
C ALA A 45 -9.88 -5.82 -25.98
N MET A 46 -11.21 -5.71 -25.88
CA MET A 46 -12.03 -4.55 -26.21
C MET A 46 -12.87 -4.14 -25.01
N SER A 47 -13.40 -2.91 -25.02
CA SER A 47 -14.25 -2.37 -23.95
C SER A 47 -13.72 -2.65 -22.54
N VAL A 48 -12.46 -2.29 -22.29
CA VAL A 48 -11.78 -2.60 -21.03
C VAL A 48 -12.26 -1.64 -19.95
N HIS A 49 -12.79 -2.20 -18.87
CA HIS A 49 -13.17 -1.51 -17.65
C HIS A 49 -12.30 -1.99 -16.49
N ILE A 50 -11.87 -1.07 -15.63
CA ILE A 50 -11.08 -1.41 -14.44
C ILE A 50 -12.08 -1.72 -13.33
N VAL A 51 -12.07 -2.96 -12.85
CA VAL A 51 -13.00 -3.44 -11.81
C VAL A 51 -12.39 -3.23 -10.43
N ASP A 52 -11.10 -3.54 -10.28
CA ASP A 52 -10.40 -3.42 -9.00
C ASP A 52 -8.93 -3.08 -9.25
N ALA A 53 -8.50 -1.91 -8.75
CA ALA A 53 -7.09 -1.56 -8.72
C ALA A 53 -6.42 -2.42 -7.64
N PRO A 54 -5.25 -3.04 -7.90
CA PRO A 54 -4.61 -3.85 -6.88
C PRO A 54 -4.35 -2.94 -5.68
N PRO A 55 -4.62 -3.41 -4.45
CA PRO A 55 -4.34 -2.63 -3.25
C PRO A 55 -2.90 -2.18 -3.35
N SER A 56 -2.70 -0.87 -3.22
CA SER A 56 -1.37 -0.30 -3.31
C SER A 56 -0.48 -0.96 -2.27
N LEU A 57 0.83 -1.10 -2.54
CA LEU A 57 1.78 -1.60 -1.53
C LEU A 57 1.71 -0.77 -0.23
N ALA A 58 1.24 0.48 -0.31
CA ALA A 58 0.94 1.34 0.83
C ALA A 58 -0.29 0.84 1.63
N GLU A 59 -1.40 0.47 0.97
CA GLU A 59 -2.58 -0.08 1.64
C GLU A 59 -2.31 -1.43 2.29
N ASN A 60 -1.50 -2.30 1.64
CA ASN A 60 -1.15 -3.61 2.19
C ASN A 60 -0.07 -3.55 3.29
N SER A 61 0.49 -2.37 3.54
CA SER A 61 1.48 -2.11 4.61
C SER A 61 0.91 -1.28 5.76
N ARG A 62 -0.39 -0.97 5.76
CA ARG A 62 -1.02 -0.31 6.90
C ARG A 62 -0.92 -1.23 8.10
N ILE A 63 -0.24 -0.76 9.14
CA ILE A 63 -0.20 -1.42 10.45
C ILE A 63 -1.66 -1.63 10.89
N ASN A 64 -1.97 -2.83 11.40
CA ASN A 64 -3.30 -3.10 11.95
C ASN A 64 -3.62 -2.02 13.01
N PRO A 65 -4.81 -1.40 12.99
CA PRO A 65 -5.18 -0.36 13.97
C PRO A 65 -5.02 -0.79 15.43
N ASP A 66 -5.32 -2.06 15.76
CA ASP A 66 -5.19 -2.59 17.12
C ASP A 66 -3.71 -2.69 17.54
N ASP A 67 -2.85 -3.12 16.63
CA ASP A 67 -1.39 -3.17 16.86
C ASP A 67 -0.80 -1.77 17.03
N LEU A 68 -1.28 -0.80 16.22
CA LEU A 68 -0.88 0.60 16.34
C LEU A 68 -1.33 1.18 17.69
N ALA A 69 -2.56 0.87 18.13
CA ALA A 69 -3.08 1.30 19.41
C ALA A 69 -2.26 0.73 20.59
N ALA A 70 -1.92 -0.57 20.54
CA ALA A 70 -1.06 -1.20 21.54
C ALA A 70 0.34 -0.57 21.58
N MET A 71 0.93 -0.29 20.41
CA MET A 71 2.24 0.38 20.33
C MET A 71 2.21 1.79 20.91
N ILE A 72 1.12 2.54 20.68
CA ILE A 72 0.90 3.87 21.26
C ILE A 72 0.80 3.78 22.79
N GLU A 73 0.04 2.83 23.33
CA GLU A 73 -0.11 2.65 24.79
C GLU A 73 1.24 2.39 25.46
N ASP A 74 2.06 1.49 24.90
CA ASP A 74 3.39 1.21 25.43
C ASP A 74 4.33 2.41 25.32
N THR A 75 4.20 3.19 24.24
CA THR A 75 4.97 4.43 24.05
C THR A 75 4.57 5.49 25.07
N ILE A 76 3.29 5.63 25.41
CA ILE A 76 2.81 6.54 26.47
C ILE A 76 3.48 6.19 27.80
N LYS A 77 3.49 4.91 28.20
CA LYS A 77 4.14 4.47 29.45
C LYS A 77 5.63 4.83 29.49
N ILE A 78 6.33 4.69 28.37
CA ILE A 78 7.74 5.07 28.25
C ILE A 78 7.90 6.59 28.33
N LEU A 79 7.06 7.35 27.64
CA LEU A 79 7.06 8.81 27.66
C LEU A 79 6.80 9.36 29.06
N ASP A 80 5.88 8.78 29.82
CA ASP A 80 5.61 9.19 31.21
C ASP A 80 6.83 9.01 32.09
N ARG A 81 7.52 7.86 31.98
CA ARG A 81 8.75 7.61 32.72
C ARG A 81 9.86 8.59 32.35
N VAL A 82 10.06 8.85 31.05
CA VAL A 82 11.06 9.82 30.57
C VAL A 82 10.71 11.25 31.00
N GLY A 83 9.45 11.64 30.86
CA GLY A 83 8.93 12.95 31.27
C GLY A 83 9.09 13.20 32.76
N ASN A 84 8.83 12.18 33.59
CA ASN A 84 9.11 12.25 35.02
C ASN A 84 10.62 12.43 35.28
N GLY A 85 11.50 11.72 34.58
CA GLY A 85 12.95 11.94 34.68
C GLY A 85 13.35 13.38 34.35
N LEU A 86 12.83 13.91 33.24
CA LEU A 86 13.12 15.27 32.77
C LEU A 86 12.65 16.34 33.77
N ARG A 87 11.49 16.16 34.39
CA ARG A 87 11.00 17.04 35.47
C ARG A 87 11.95 17.13 36.66
N HIS A 88 12.76 16.09 36.89
CA HIS A 88 13.78 16.04 37.94
C HIS A 88 15.20 16.36 37.40
N GLY A 89 15.30 16.95 36.21
CA GLY A 89 16.58 17.33 35.57
C GLY A 89 17.40 16.15 35.04
N ARG A 90 16.79 14.96 34.88
CA ARG A 90 17.46 13.76 34.39
C ARG A 90 17.06 13.49 32.95
N HIS A 91 18.03 13.52 32.04
CA HIS A 91 17.82 13.12 30.64
C HIS A 91 17.89 11.59 30.48
N PRO A 92 17.12 11.01 29.54
CA PRO A 92 17.26 9.60 29.18
C PRO A 92 18.66 9.31 28.63
N ALA A 93 19.14 8.07 28.80
CA ALA A 93 20.41 7.66 28.23
C ALA A 93 20.37 7.72 26.69
N GLY A 94 21.51 7.97 26.04
CA GLY A 94 21.58 8.11 24.58
C GLY A 94 20.87 6.98 23.79
N PRO A 95 21.15 5.69 24.07
CA PRO A 95 20.49 4.58 23.40
C PRO A 95 18.97 4.52 23.63
N GLU A 96 18.52 4.90 24.82
CA GLU A 96 17.11 4.94 25.18
C GLU A 96 16.37 6.07 24.44
N ALA A 97 16.98 7.25 24.39
CA ALA A 97 16.46 8.40 23.66
C ALA A 97 16.36 8.12 22.14
N GLU A 98 17.38 7.48 21.55
CA GLU A 98 17.38 7.09 20.14
C GLU A 98 16.27 6.08 19.84
N ARG A 99 16.14 5.05 20.69
CA ARG A 99 15.09 4.03 20.55
C ARG A 99 13.70 4.64 20.62
N LEU A 100 13.44 5.48 21.63
CA LEU A 100 12.17 6.19 21.77
C LEU A 100 11.88 7.08 20.55
N GLY A 101 12.88 7.84 20.08
CA GLY A 101 12.73 8.67 18.89
C GLY A 101 12.42 7.87 17.62
N ARG A 102 13.00 6.68 17.46
CA ARG A 102 12.69 5.79 16.33
C ARG A 102 11.25 5.28 16.38
N VAL A 103 10.77 4.87 17.56
CA VAL A 103 9.38 4.43 17.74
C VAL A 103 8.39 5.55 17.42
N LEU A 104 8.62 6.76 17.94
CA LEU A 104 7.75 7.91 17.68
C LEU A 104 7.65 8.26 16.20
N ARG A 105 8.78 8.22 15.46
CA ARG A 105 8.77 8.42 14.00
C ARG A 105 8.02 7.32 13.27
N GLY A 106 8.13 6.08 13.72
CA GLY A 106 7.39 4.95 13.15
C GLY A 106 5.88 5.10 13.33
N ILE A 107 5.43 5.49 14.52
CA ILE A 107 4.01 5.75 14.81
C ILE A 107 3.50 6.92 13.96
N ALA A 108 4.26 8.02 13.85
CA ALA A 108 3.88 9.16 13.03
C ALA A 108 3.69 8.76 11.55
N ALA A 109 4.67 8.03 10.99
CA ALA A 109 4.58 7.55 9.61
C ALA A 109 3.38 6.61 9.39
N ALA A 110 3.04 5.79 10.38
CA ALA A 110 1.89 4.89 10.30
C ALA A 110 0.54 5.62 10.37
N LEU A 111 0.45 6.73 11.09
CA LEU A 111 -0.77 7.56 11.16
C LEU A 111 -0.99 8.39 9.89
N GLU A 112 0.08 8.72 9.16
CA GLU A 112 0.03 9.51 7.92
C GLU A 112 -0.25 8.66 6.65
N ALA A 113 -0.26 7.32 6.75
CA ALA A 113 -0.36 6.37 5.64
C ALA A 113 -1.80 5.90 5.33
#